data_AF-A0A3Q0T1I3-F1
#
_entry.id   AF-A0A3Q0T1I3-F1
#
_cell.length_a   1.000
_cell.length_b   1.000
_cell.length_c   1.000
_cell.angle_alpha   90.00
_cell.angle_beta   90.00
_cell.angle_gamma   90.00
#
_symmetry.space_group_name_H-M   'P 1'
#
loop_
_entity.id
_entity.type
_entity.pdbx_description
1 polymer ?
#
loop_
_entity_poly.entity_id
_entity_poly.type
_entity_poly.pdbx_seq_one_letter_code
_entity_poly.pdbx_strand_id
1 'polypeptide(L)'
;MARTDLIQKAKLAEQAERYDDMAECMKKVESELDEICKCVLKLLDDHLIKNASNSESKVFYLKMKGDYYRYLAEVASGENKTNTIESSQQAYQEAFDISKAEMEPTHPIRLGLALNFSVFFYEILNSPEKACELAKQAFDDAIAELDNLQEESYKDSTLIMQLLRDNLTLWTSDNAAEEGEGEEGSKPSN
;
A
#
# COMPACT_ATOMS: atom_id res chain seq x y z
N MET A 1 13.32 -15.98 20.45
CA MET A 1 14.07 -16.28 19.21
C MET A 1 13.87 -15.08 18.32
N ALA A 2 14.90 -14.50 17.69
CA ALA A 2 14.70 -13.27 16.92
C ALA A 2 13.94 -13.58 15.62
N ARG A 3 13.14 -12.62 15.12
CA ARG A 3 12.44 -12.74 13.82
C ARG A 3 13.37 -13.18 12.69
N THR A 4 14.59 -12.66 12.67
CA THR A 4 15.63 -13.02 11.71
C THR A 4 15.99 -14.50 11.75
N ASP A 5 16.02 -15.10 12.94
CA ASP A 5 16.33 -16.52 13.12
C ASP A 5 15.19 -17.39 12.61
N LEU A 6 13.93 -16.96 12.84
CA LEU A 6 12.74 -17.66 12.33
C LEU A 6 12.72 -17.67 10.80
N ILE A 7 13.01 -16.53 10.17
CA ILE A 7 13.10 -16.41 8.70
C ILE A 7 14.23 -17.28 8.15
N GLN A 8 15.41 -17.26 8.78
CA GLN A 8 16.53 -18.08 8.34
C GLN A 8 16.21 -19.58 8.47
N LYS A 9 15.54 -19.98 9.55
CA LYS A 9 15.08 -21.37 9.72
C LYS A 9 14.04 -21.77 8.69
N ALA A 10 13.07 -20.90 8.38
CA ALA A 10 12.09 -21.16 7.34
C ALA A 10 12.76 -21.41 5.98
N LYS A 11 13.73 -20.58 5.58
CA LYS A 11 14.50 -20.75 4.35
C LYS A 11 15.30 -22.05 4.31
N LEU A 12 15.94 -22.42 5.42
CA LEU A 12 16.68 -23.69 5.51
C LEU A 12 15.74 -24.91 5.51
N ALA A 13 14.54 -24.77 6.07
CA ALA A 13 13.52 -25.81 6.05
C ALA A 13 12.97 -26.01 4.62
N GLU A 14 12.71 -24.92 3.89
CA GLU A 14 12.32 -24.93 2.48
C GLU A 14 13.38 -25.63 1.61
N GLN A 15 14.65 -25.25 1.73
CA GLN A 15 15.77 -25.88 0.99
C GLN A 15 15.94 -27.38 1.30
N ALA A 16 15.48 -27.81 2.46
CA ALA A 16 15.51 -29.19 2.90
C ALA A 16 14.19 -29.93 2.67
N GLU A 17 13.24 -29.32 1.94
CA GLU A 17 11.89 -29.86 1.66
C GLU A 17 11.10 -30.21 2.94
N ARG A 18 11.42 -29.57 4.08
CA ARG A 18 10.72 -29.70 5.36
C ARG A 18 9.63 -28.65 5.49
N TYR A 19 8.57 -28.83 4.72
CA TYR A 19 7.50 -27.83 4.61
C TYR A 19 6.72 -27.60 5.92
N ASP A 20 6.56 -28.61 6.77
CA ASP A 20 5.90 -28.45 8.07
C ASP A 20 6.69 -27.52 9.00
N ASP A 21 8.02 -27.70 9.05
CA ASP A 21 8.92 -26.85 9.86
C ASP A 21 8.96 -25.41 9.32
N MET A 22 8.93 -25.26 7.99
CA MET A 22 8.82 -23.96 7.33
C MET A 22 7.51 -23.26 7.72
N ALA A 23 6.37 -23.96 7.61
CA ALA A 23 5.06 -23.42 7.95
C ALA A 23 4.97 -23.02 9.42
N GLU A 24 5.53 -23.79 10.35
CA GLU A 24 5.56 -23.44 11.77
C GLU A 24 6.38 -22.16 12.02
N CYS A 25 7.51 -21.99 11.34
CA CYS A 25 8.32 -20.78 11.44
C CYS A 25 7.58 -19.56 10.87
N MET A 26 6.94 -19.70 9.71
CA MET A 26 6.16 -18.63 9.08
C MET A 26 4.98 -18.20 9.95
N LYS A 27 4.24 -19.15 10.52
CA LYS A 27 3.11 -18.87 11.42
C LYS A 27 3.52 -18.05 12.65
N LYS A 28 4.73 -18.27 13.19
CA LYS A 28 5.26 -17.47 14.30
C LYS A 28 5.54 -16.03 13.87
N VAL A 29 6.11 -15.83 12.69
CA VAL A 29 6.36 -14.50 12.13
C VAL A 29 5.05 -13.76 11.84
N GLU A 30 4.06 -14.44 11.27
CA GLU A 30 2.72 -13.88 11.03
C GLU A 30 2.03 -13.48 12.34
N SER A 31 2.16 -14.28 13.40
CA SER A 31 1.59 -13.97 14.71
C SER A 31 2.23 -12.72 15.32
N GLU A 32 3.56 -12.58 15.23
CA GLU A 32 4.26 -11.38 15.69
C GLU A 32 3.83 -10.13 14.90
N LEU A 33 3.64 -10.25 13.58
CA LEU A 33 3.14 -9.14 12.74
C LEU A 33 1.73 -8.74 13.15
N ASP A 34 0.83 -9.71 13.33
CA ASP A 34 -0.56 -9.49 13.72
C ASP A 34 -0.65 -8.74 15.07
N GLU A 35 0.14 -9.16 16.06
CA GLU A 35 0.19 -8.51 17.37
C GLU A 35 0.67 -7.06 17.29
N ILE A 36 1.75 -6.80 16.54
CA ILE A 36 2.29 -5.45 16.37
C ILE A 36 1.27 -4.55 15.66
N CYS A 37 0.68 -5.02 14.56
CA CYS A 37 -0.32 -4.25 13.82
C CYS A 37 -1.51 -3.91 14.71
N LYS A 38 -2.05 -4.88 15.46
CA LYS A 38 -3.16 -4.65 16.39
C LYS A 38 -2.81 -3.65 17.50
N CYS A 39 -1.59 -3.69 18.03
CA CYS A 39 -1.13 -2.73 19.02
C CYS A 39 -1.10 -1.30 18.47
N VAL A 40 -0.59 -1.11 17.24
CA VAL A 40 -0.56 0.21 16.60
C VAL A 40 -1.96 0.70 16.24
N LEU A 41 -2.80 -0.17 15.67
CA LEU A 41 -4.20 0.16 15.35
C LEU A 41 -4.96 0.62 16.59
N LYS A 42 -4.78 -0.05 17.74
CA LYS A 42 -5.38 0.36 19.00
C LYS A 42 -4.88 1.73 19.46
N LEU A 43 -3.57 2.00 19.38
CA LEU A 43 -3.01 3.30 19.72
C LEU A 43 -3.58 4.42 18.83
N LEU A 44 -3.72 4.15 17.53
CA LEU A 44 -4.30 5.07 16.56
C LEU A 44 -5.76 5.39 16.92
N ASP A 45 -6.58 4.38 17.17
CA ASP A 45 -8.01 4.54 17.44
C ASP A 45 -8.33 5.08 18.84
N ASP A 46 -7.59 4.67 19.87
CA ASP A 46 -7.87 5.07 21.25
C ASP A 46 -7.29 6.44 21.61
N HIS A 47 -6.21 6.85 20.95
CA HIS A 47 -5.48 8.05 21.33
C HIS A 47 -5.21 9.01 20.17
N LEU A 48 -4.54 8.58 19.10
CA LEU A 48 -3.96 9.52 18.14
C LEU A 48 -5.02 10.18 17.23
N ILE A 49 -5.90 9.38 16.63
CA ILE A 49 -6.95 9.90 15.72
C ILE A 49 -7.95 10.76 16.48
N LYS A 50 -8.36 10.33 17.68
CA LYS A 50 -9.33 11.06 18.53
C LYS A 50 -8.82 12.42 19.00
N ASN A 51 -7.51 12.55 19.20
CA ASN A 51 -6.89 13.78 19.71
C ASN A 51 -6.19 14.61 18.62
N ALA A 52 -6.31 14.22 17.34
CA ALA A 52 -5.73 14.98 16.23
C ALA A 52 -6.39 16.36 16.11
N SER A 53 -5.62 17.42 16.34
CA SER A 53 -6.13 18.80 16.39
C SER A 53 -6.16 19.51 15.04
N ASN A 54 -5.47 18.97 14.03
CA ASN A 54 -5.42 19.51 12.67
C ASN A 54 -5.61 18.39 11.63
N SER A 55 -5.97 18.78 10.40
CA SER A 55 -6.20 17.84 9.30
C SER A 55 -4.94 17.11 8.90
N GLU A 56 -3.78 17.76 8.90
CA GLU A 56 -2.51 17.14 8.57
C GLU A 56 -2.23 15.90 9.44
N SER A 57 -2.34 16.05 10.76
CA SER A 57 -2.15 14.94 11.72
C SER A 57 -3.24 13.89 11.57
N LYS A 58 -4.49 14.31 11.34
CA LYS A 58 -5.61 13.38 11.17
C LYS A 58 -5.43 12.51 9.93
N VAL A 59 -5.06 13.10 8.79
CA VAL A 59 -4.75 12.40 7.54
C VAL A 59 -3.55 11.47 7.73
N PHE A 60 -2.49 11.94 8.41
CA PHE A 60 -1.33 11.12 8.71
C PHE A 60 -1.68 9.87 9.52
N TYR A 61 -2.46 10.01 10.60
CA TYR A 61 -2.88 8.86 11.42
C TYR A 61 -3.86 7.93 10.71
N LEU A 62 -4.79 8.46 9.92
CA LEU A 62 -5.70 7.63 9.11
C LEU A 62 -4.95 6.88 8.01
N LYS A 63 -3.97 7.53 7.36
CA LYS A 63 -3.05 6.87 6.42
C LYS A 63 -2.32 5.71 7.10
N MET A 64 -1.74 5.95 8.27
CA MET A 64 -1.09 4.88 9.05
C MET A 64 -2.07 3.75 9.36
N LYS A 65 -3.30 4.06 9.77
CA LYS A 65 -4.34 3.06 10.02
C LYS A 65 -4.60 2.19 8.79
N GLY A 66 -4.72 2.81 7.60
CA GLY A 66 -4.80 2.09 6.32
C GLY A 66 -3.59 1.19 6.08
N ASP A 67 -2.37 1.70 6.27
CA ASP A 67 -1.13 0.95 6.09
C ASP A 67 -1.07 -0.31 6.99
N TYR A 68 -1.43 -0.21 8.27
CA TYR A 68 -1.41 -1.36 9.18
C TYR A 68 -2.51 -2.39 8.86
N TYR A 69 -3.69 -1.95 8.43
CA TYR A 69 -4.70 -2.90 7.94
C TYR A 69 -4.29 -3.57 6.63
N ARG A 70 -3.59 -2.85 5.74
CA ARG A 70 -3.01 -3.43 4.53
C ARG A 70 -1.99 -4.53 4.86
N TYR A 71 -1.07 -4.28 5.80
CA TYR A 71 -0.13 -5.32 6.24
C TYR A 71 -0.83 -6.55 6.83
N LEU A 72 -1.93 -6.36 7.55
CA LEU A 72 -2.76 -7.47 8.02
C LEU A 72 -3.44 -8.22 6.86
N ALA A 73 -3.92 -7.49 5.83
CA ALA A 73 -4.57 -8.09 4.67
C ALA A 73 -3.62 -8.93 3.80
N GLU A 74 -2.32 -8.60 3.79
CA GLU A 74 -1.27 -9.36 3.08
C GLU A 74 -1.09 -10.77 3.64
N VAL A 75 -1.24 -10.95 4.96
CA VAL A 75 -1.08 -12.24 5.65
C VAL A 75 -2.41 -12.93 6.00
N ALA A 76 -3.53 -12.20 5.95
CA ALA A 76 -4.84 -12.73 6.31
C ALA A 76 -5.38 -13.74 5.27
N SER A 77 -6.23 -14.65 5.74
CA SER A 77 -6.91 -15.64 4.90
C SER A 77 -8.40 -15.73 5.25
N GLY A 78 -9.23 -16.13 4.29
CA GLY A 78 -10.67 -16.34 4.50
C GLY A 78 -11.43 -15.06 4.87
N GLU A 79 -12.41 -15.18 5.76
CA GLU A 79 -13.31 -14.08 6.17
C GLU A 79 -12.57 -12.92 6.86
N ASN A 80 -11.51 -13.22 7.61
CA ASN A 80 -10.67 -12.20 8.24
C ASN A 80 -10.02 -11.28 7.20
N LYS A 81 -9.67 -11.82 6.02
CA LYS A 81 -9.07 -11.03 4.94
C LYS A 81 -10.03 -9.95 4.45
N THR A 82 -11.27 -10.31 4.16
CA THR A 82 -12.30 -9.36 3.70
C THR A 82 -12.48 -8.20 4.69
N ASN A 83 -12.62 -8.52 5.99
CA ASN A 83 -12.78 -7.49 7.02
C ASN A 83 -11.57 -6.55 7.13
N THR A 84 -10.34 -7.09 7.02
CA THR A 84 -9.12 -6.26 7.05
C THR A 84 -9.00 -5.37 5.80
N ILE A 85 -9.39 -5.88 4.63
CA ILE A 85 -9.38 -5.12 3.37
C ILE A 85 -10.37 -3.95 3.44
N GLU A 86 -11.61 -4.22 3.89
CA GLU A 86 -12.63 -3.17 4.04
C GLU A 86 -12.18 -2.08 5.03
N SER A 87 -11.59 -2.50 6.16
CA SER A 87 -11.07 -1.56 7.17
C SER A 87 -9.91 -0.71 6.63
N SER A 88 -9.00 -1.31 5.85
CA SER A 88 -7.91 -0.61 5.16
C SER A 88 -8.46 0.42 4.18
N GLN A 89 -9.38 0.00 3.32
CA GLN A 89 -9.98 0.85 2.29
C GLN A 89 -10.74 2.03 2.92
N GLN A 90 -11.51 1.80 3.99
CA GLN A 90 -12.23 2.87 4.68
C GLN A 90 -11.27 3.89 5.28
N ALA A 91 -10.19 3.47 5.92
CA ALA A 91 -9.20 4.36 6.51
C ALA A 91 -8.48 5.22 5.45
N TYR A 92 -8.07 4.60 4.33
CA TYR A 92 -7.48 5.34 3.22
C TYR A 92 -8.47 6.32 2.56
N GLN A 93 -9.73 5.91 2.37
CA GLN A 93 -10.73 6.77 1.76
C GLN A 93 -11.05 7.99 2.64
N GLU A 94 -11.22 7.79 3.96
CA GLU A 94 -11.43 8.91 4.90
C GLU A 94 -10.23 9.87 4.89
N ALA A 95 -9.01 9.34 4.90
CA ALA A 95 -7.81 10.15 4.79
C ALA A 95 -7.78 10.93 3.45
N PHE A 96 -8.19 10.28 2.37
CA PHE A 96 -8.13 10.84 1.02
C PHE A 96 -9.11 12.00 0.88
N ASP A 97 -10.34 11.83 1.36
CA ASP A 97 -11.38 12.84 1.32
C ASP A 97 -10.99 14.09 2.12
N ILE A 98 -10.42 13.92 3.33
CA ILE A 98 -9.91 15.03 4.14
C ILE A 98 -8.73 15.71 3.45
N SER A 99 -7.77 14.93 2.92
CA SER A 99 -6.58 15.48 2.26
C SER A 99 -6.95 16.30 1.02
N LYS A 100 -7.96 15.87 0.26
CA LYS A 100 -8.42 16.57 -0.94
C LYS A 100 -9.12 17.89 -0.62
N ALA A 101 -9.78 17.97 0.54
CA ALA A 101 -10.49 19.16 0.98
C ALA A 101 -9.57 20.19 1.67
N GLU A 102 -8.55 19.74 2.39
CA GLU A 102 -7.79 20.60 3.32
C GLU A 102 -6.29 20.74 3.02
N MET A 103 -5.76 20.02 2.02
CA MET A 103 -4.31 20.01 1.74
C MET A 103 -4.04 20.23 0.26
N GLU A 104 -2.96 20.96 -0.06
CA GLU A 104 -2.56 21.18 -1.44
C GLU A 104 -2.12 19.86 -2.13
N PRO A 105 -2.32 19.71 -3.45
CA PRO A 105 -1.90 18.51 -4.20
C PRO A 105 -0.43 18.17 -4.05
N THR A 106 0.41 19.18 -3.85
CA THR A 106 1.86 19.03 -3.66
C THR A 106 2.27 18.65 -2.25
N HIS A 107 1.35 18.61 -1.29
CA HIS A 107 1.68 18.33 0.11
C HIS A 107 2.23 16.90 0.29
N PRO A 108 3.40 16.69 0.93
CA PRO A 108 4.03 15.37 1.05
C PRO A 108 3.13 14.28 1.64
N ILE A 109 2.38 14.59 2.71
CA ILE A 109 1.42 13.64 3.31
C ILE A 109 0.30 13.24 2.34
N ARG A 110 -0.26 14.18 1.55
CA ARG A 110 -1.31 13.89 0.56
C ARG A 110 -0.75 13.02 -0.58
N LEU A 111 0.44 13.34 -1.07
CA LEU A 111 1.14 12.53 -2.08
C LEU A 111 1.45 11.13 -1.57
N GLY A 112 1.98 11.02 -0.35
CA GLY A 112 2.31 9.74 0.27
C GLY A 112 1.06 8.89 0.56
N LEU A 113 -0.07 9.52 0.86
CA LEU A 113 -1.36 8.84 0.95
C LEU A 113 -1.79 8.28 -0.41
N ALA A 114 -1.76 9.10 -1.47
CA ALA A 114 -2.12 8.65 -2.81
C ALA A 114 -1.23 7.50 -3.30
N LEU A 115 0.07 7.56 -3.02
CA LEU A 115 1.03 6.48 -3.29
C LEU A 115 0.64 5.18 -2.59
N ASN A 116 0.39 5.22 -1.27
CA ASN A 116 0.07 3.99 -0.54
C ASN A 116 -1.32 3.45 -0.91
N PHE A 117 -2.26 4.34 -1.22
CA PHE A 117 -3.61 3.93 -1.61
C PHE A 117 -3.64 3.35 -3.04
N SER A 118 -2.80 3.84 -3.96
CA SER A 118 -2.66 3.23 -5.30
C SER A 118 -2.03 1.83 -5.21
N VAL A 119 -0.98 1.66 -4.38
CA VAL A 119 -0.40 0.34 -4.09
C VAL A 119 -1.46 -0.60 -3.50
N PHE A 120 -2.30 -0.12 -2.57
CA PHE A 120 -3.41 -0.92 -2.03
C PHE A 120 -4.40 -1.38 -3.14
N PHE A 121 -4.77 -0.49 -4.07
CA PHE A 121 -5.63 -0.89 -5.19
C PHE A 121 -4.98 -1.94 -6.09
N TYR A 122 -3.67 -1.83 -6.33
CA TYR A 122 -2.93 -2.74 -7.18
C TYR A 122 -2.74 -4.11 -6.50
N GLU A 123 -2.08 -4.14 -5.34
CA GLU A 123 -1.61 -5.37 -4.69
C GLU A 123 -2.69 -6.09 -3.88
N ILE A 124 -3.65 -5.36 -3.30
CA ILE A 124 -4.63 -5.95 -2.37
C ILE A 124 -5.99 -6.17 -3.02
N LEU A 125 -6.48 -5.17 -3.78
CA LEU A 125 -7.77 -5.24 -4.46
C LEU A 125 -7.68 -5.76 -5.90
N ASN A 126 -6.47 -6.06 -6.40
CA ASN A 126 -6.24 -6.54 -7.76
C ASN A 126 -6.97 -5.68 -8.81
N SER A 127 -6.92 -4.36 -8.62
CA SER A 127 -7.62 -3.35 -9.42
C SER A 127 -6.60 -2.41 -10.06
N PRO A 128 -5.79 -2.90 -11.03
CA PRO A 128 -4.66 -2.16 -11.59
C PRO A 128 -5.08 -0.87 -12.30
N GLU A 129 -6.23 -0.87 -13.00
CA GLU A 129 -6.76 0.33 -13.65
C GLU A 129 -6.97 1.48 -12.65
N LYS A 130 -7.62 1.17 -11.53
CA LYS A 130 -7.91 2.16 -10.47
C LYS A 130 -6.65 2.63 -9.76
N ALA A 131 -5.67 1.74 -9.57
CA ALA A 131 -4.37 2.09 -9.01
C ALA A 131 -3.63 3.09 -9.91
N CYS A 132 -3.57 2.80 -11.21
CA CYS A 132 -2.94 3.66 -12.21
C CYS A 132 -3.66 4.99 -12.35
N GLU A 133 -5.00 5.01 -12.37
CA GLU A 133 -5.80 6.24 -12.41
C GLU A 133 -5.49 7.14 -11.20
N LEU A 134 -5.50 6.58 -9.98
CA LEU A 134 -5.22 7.34 -8.76
C LEU A 134 -3.79 7.89 -8.74
N ALA A 135 -2.80 7.06 -9.08
CA ALA A 135 -1.39 7.45 -9.09
C ALA A 135 -1.13 8.53 -10.15
N LYS A 136 -1.70 8.39 -11.35
CA LYS A 136 -1.58 9.35 -12.43
C LYS A 136 -2.24 10.68 -12.07
N GLN A 137 -3.47 10.65 -11.55
CA GLN A 137 -4.17 11.85 -11.13
C GLN A 137 -3.38 12.62 -10.07
N ALA A 138 -2.86 11.94 -9.05
CA ALA A 138 -2.06 12.57 -8.01
C ALA A 138 -0.76 13.18 -8.55
N PHE A 139 -0.11 12.52 -9.51
CA PHE A 139 1.09 13.01 -10.16
C PHE A 139 0.82 14.25 -11.03
N ASP A 140 -0.22 14.20 -11.85
CA ASP A 140 -0.61 15.29 -12.75
C ASP A 140 -1.06 16.54 -11.95
N ASP A 141 -1.86 16.35 -10.90
CA ASP A 141 -2.29 17.44 -10.00
C ASP A 141 -1.09 18.10 -9.30
N ALA A 142 -0.10 17.32 -8.88
CA ALA A 142 1.09 17.83 -8.21
C ALA A 142 2.03 18.56 -9.18
N ILE A 143 2.16 18.09 -10.43
CA ILE A 143 2.92 18.80 -11.46
C ILE A 143 2.33 20.19 -11.73
N ALA A 144 1.01 20.31 -11.78
CA ALA A 144 0.34 21.57 -12.09
C ALA A 144 0.64 22.69 -11.08
N GLU A 145 1.02 22.33 -9.86
CA GLU A 145 1.29 23.29 -8.77
C GLU A 145 2.72 23.22 -8.24
N LEU A 146 3.60 22.45 -8.89
CA LEU A 146 4.98 22.22 -8.44
C LEU A 146 5.79 23.52 -8.37
N ASP A 147 5.55 24.45 -9.28
CA ASP A 147 6.24 25.74 -9.36
C ASP A 147 5.92 26.67 -8.17
N ASN A 148 4.89 26.38 -7.38
CA ASN A 148 4.46 27.18 -6.22
C ASN A 148 5.06 26.70 -4.89
N LEU A 149 5.83 25.60 -4.89
CA LEU A 149 6.39 25.01 -3.67
C LEU A 149 7.58 25.79 -3.10
N GLN A 150 7.66 25.81 -1.78
CA GLN A 150 8.85 26.27 -1.07
C GLN A 150 9.97 25.23 -1.14
N GLU A 151 11.22 25.69 -1.10
CA GLU A 151 12.42 24.86 -1.34
C GLU A 151 12.56 23.67 -0.36
N GLU A 152 12.06 23.81 0.87
CA GLU A 152 12.08 22.74 1.88
C GLU A 152 11.11 21.61 1.55
N SER A 153 9.87 21.91 1.19
CA SER A 153 8.85 20.92 0.81
C SER A 153 9.06 20.34 -0.60
N TYR A 154 9.76 21.07 -1.48
CA TYR A 154 10.03 20.65 -2.86
C TYR A 154 10.76 19.29 -2.94
N LYS A 155 11.77 19.08 -2.08
CA LYS A 155 12.55 17.82 -2.08
C LYS A 155 11.71 16.62 -1.69
N ASP A 156 10.88 16.75 -0.66
CA ASP A 156 10.04 15.65 -0.18
C ASP A 156 8.94 15.32 -1.18
N SER A 157 8.28 16.34 -1.74
CA SER A 157 7.23 16.15 -2.74
C SER A 157 7.77 15.53 -4.03
N THR A 158 8.91 16.00 -4.55
CA THR A 158 9.51 15.44 -5.76
C THR A 158 9.99 14.00 -5.57
N LEU A 159 10.48 13.63 -4.38
CA LEU A 159 10.84 12.24 -4.07
C LEU A 159 9.61 11.31 -4.11
N ILE A 160 8.47 11.75 -3.57
CA ILE A 160 7.25 10.93 -3.58
C ILE A 160 6.65 10.86 -5.00
N MET A 161 6.67 11.96 -5.76
CA MET A 161 6.26 11.97 -7.17
C MET A 161 7.12 11.03 -8.01
N GLN A 162 8.42 10.93 -7.72
CA GLN A 162 9.32 9.98 -8.37
C GLN A 162 8.88 8.54 -8.11
N LEU A 163 8.52 8.19 -6.87
CA LEU A 163 7.99 6.87 -6.52
C LEU A 163 6.66 6.56 -7.23
N LEU A 164 5.76 7.55 -7.34
CA LEU A 164 4.51 7.40 -8.09
C LEU A 164 4.78 7.09 -9.57
N ARG A 165 5.74 7.80 -10.18
CA ARG A 165 6.14 7.57 -11.58
C ARG A 165 6.76 6.18 -11.78
N ASP A 166 7.59 5.74 -10.84
CA ASP A 166 8.24 4.43 -10.91
C ASP A 166 7.20 3.30 -10.82
N ASN A 167 6.22 3.43 -9.91
CA ASN A 167 5.09 2.49 -9.83
C ASN A 167 4.27 2.47 -11.11
N LEU A 168 3.90 3.64 -11.66
CA LEU A 168 3.17 3.71 -12.93
C LEU A 168 3.92 3.03 -14.08
N THR A 169 5.24 3.23 -14.15
CA THR A 169 6.07 2.61 -15.19
C THR A 169 6.07 1.09 -15.07
N LEU A 170 6.24 0.57 -13.85
CA LEU A 170 6.19 -0.87 -13.57
C LEU A 170 4.82 -1.46 -13.95
N TRP A 171 3.74 -0.88 -13.45
CA TRP A 171 2.38 -1.40 -13.65
C TRP A 171 1.91 -1.33 -15.10
N THR A 172 2.32 -0.31 -15.85
CA THR A 172 2.01 -0.21 -17.28
C THR A 172 2.83 -1.16 -18.14
N SER A 173 4.06 -1.49 -17.72
CA SER A 173 4.84 -2.53 -18.40
C SER A 173 4.31 -3.94 -18.13
N ASP A 174 3.83 -4.21 -16.91
CA ASP A 174 3.26 -5.51 -16.55
C ASP A 174 1.95 -5.76 -17.32
N ASN A 175 1.05 -4.76 -17.40
CA ASN A 175 -0.19 -4.88 -18.16
C ASN A 175 0.05 -5.08 -19.67
N ALA A 176 1.07 -4.42 -20.24
CA ALA A 176 1.41 -4.59 -21.65
C ALA A 176 2.00 -5.98 -21.97
N ALA A 177 2.63 -6.63 -20.99
CA ALA A 177 3.12 -8.01 -21.13
C ALA A 177 1.96 -9.02 -21.08
N GLU A 178 0.95 -8.79 -20.25
CA GLU A 178 -0.24 -9.67 -20.15
C GLU A 178 -1.14 -9.60 -21.39
N GLU A 179 -1.26 -8.44 -22.04
CA GLU A 179 -2.05 -8.29 -23.29
C GLU A 179 -1.35 -8.92 -24.52
N GLY A 180 -0.03 -9.12 -24.48
CA GLY A 180 0.76 -9.66 -25.59
C GLY A 180 0.72 -11.19 -25.75
N GLU A 181 0.20 -11.93 -24.77
CA GLU A 181 0.13 -13.41 -24.82
C GLU A 181 -1.22 -13.95 -25.37
N GLY A 182 -2.14 -13.07 -25.78
CA GLY A 182 -3.50 -13.42 -26.22
C GLY A 182 -3.73 -13.68 -27.73
N GLU A 183 -2.75 -13.42 -28.61
CA GLU A 183 -2.96 -13.46 -30.08
C GLU A 183 -2.00 -14.39 -30.86
N GLU A 184 -1.76 -15.62 -30.41
CA GLU A 184 -1.21 -16.68 -31.29
C GLU A 184 -2.06 -17.96 -31.23
N GLY A 185 -3.24 -17.92 -31.85
CA GLY A 185 -4.16 -19.06 -31.77
C GLY A 185 -5.27 -19.11 -32.82
N SER A 186 -5.04 -18.68 -34.06
CA SER A 186 -5.96 -19.02 -35.17
C SER A 186 -5.24 -19.09 -36.51
N LYS A 187 -4.71 -20.27 -36.83
CA LYS A 187 -4.38 -20.61 -38.23
C LYS A 187 -5.67 -20.97 -38.97
N PRO A 188 -5.95 -20.38 -40.14
CA PRO A 188 -7.06 -20.80 -40.97
C PRO A 188 -6.72 -22.16 -41.59
N SER A 189 -7.62 -23.13 -41.39
CA SER A 189 -7.56 -24.42 -42.08
C SER A 189 -8.04 -24.22 -43.52
N ASN A 190 -7.23 -24.70 -44.46
CA ASN A 190 -7.51 -24.71 -45.89
C ASN A 190 -8.09 -26.06 -46.31
#